data_AF-A0A7C9CJY9-F1
#
_entry.id   AF-A0A7C9CJY9-F1
#
_cell.length_a   1.000
_cell.length_b   1.000
_cell.length_c   1.000
_cell.angle_alpha   90.00
_cell.angle_beta   90.00
_cell.angle_gamma   90.00
#
_symmetry.space_group_name_H-M   'P 1'
#
loop_
_entity.id
_entity.type
_entity.pdbx_description
1 polymer ?
#
loop_
_entity_poly.entity_id
_entity_poly.type
_entity_poly.pdbx_seq_one_letter_code
_entity_poly.pdbx_strand_id
1 'polypeptide(L)'
;PIQTPIEKHNFTYLCYRCNKPGHFIKDCPETTPKRSSIFQPPPSSSTTTIINPEFPTTHCRCGAGLCEIRVSNSSSNPGRKYYRCPGKYDKHCGYFKWCDMLREGEIRRSQPEFNFPTCLCGAGVCTVRVEESGPNAGRRYFACPIR
;
A
#
# COMPACT_ATOMS: atom_id res chain seq x y z
N PRO A 1 -43.15 10.43 36.61
CA PRO A 1 -41.82 10.16 35.99
C PRO A 1 -41.94 8.97 35.02
N ILE A 2 -42.13 9.29 33.74
CA ILE A 2 -42.40 8.32 32.68
C ILE A 2 -41.06 7.72 32.25
N GLN A 3 -40.88 6.42 32.45
CA GLN A 3 -39.73 5.68 31.94
C GLN A 3 -39.99 5.38 30.46
N THR A 4 -39.25 6.03 29.56
CA THR A 4 -39.20 5.65 28.15
C THR A 4 -38.24 4.48 27.98
N PRO A 5 -38.56 3.45 27.16
CA PRO A 5 -37.62 2.38 26.86
C PRO A 5 -36.50 2.95 25.99
N ILE A 6 -35.27 2.60 26.32
CA ILE A 6 -34.09 2.92 25.51
C ILE A 6 -34.21 2.11 24.23
N GLU A 7 -34.80 2.68 23.18
CA GLU A 7 -34.81 2.10 21.84
C GLU A 7 -33.35 1.86 21.45
N LYS A 8 -32.98 0.58 21.36
CA LYS A 8 -31.69 0.15 20.83
C LYS A 8 -31.60 0.73 19.43
N HIS A 9 -30.82 1.79 19.28
CA HIS A 9 -30.54 2.39 17.98
C HIS A 9 -29.92 1.32 17.07
N ASN A 10 -30.78 0.66 16.29
CA ASN A 10 -30.42 -0.06 15.09
C ASN A 10 -29.97 0.99 14.07
N PHE A 11 -28.78 1.57 14.28
CA PHE A 11 -28.06 2.19 13.20
C PHE A 11 -27.77 1.06 12.22
N THR A 12 -28.60 0.88 11.20
CA THR A 12 -28.39 -0.09 10.13
C THR A 12 -27.24 0.42 9.26
N TYR A 13 -26.03 0.28 9.75
CA TYR A 13 -24.83 0.57 8.98
C TYR A 13 -24.83 -0.36 7.76
N LEU A 14 -24.75 0.25 6.58
CA LEU A 14 -24.66 -0.47 5.32
C LEU A 14 -23.21 -0.93 5.15
N CYS A 15 -23.02 -2.22 4.90
CA CYS A 15 -21.71 -2.75 4.58
C CYS A 15 -21.24 -2.16 3.23
N TYR A 16 -20.15 -1.39 3.22
CA TYR A 16 -19.60 -0.79 1.99
C TYR A 16 -19.06 -1.80 0.96
N ARG A 17 -19.11 -3.11 1.25
CA ARG A 17 -18.71 -4.17 0.31
C ARG A 17 -19.90 -4.73 -0.47
N CYS A 18 -21.01 -5.03 0.21
CA CYS A 18 -22.18 -5.70 -0.39
C CYS A 18 -23.45 -4.84 -0.36
N ASN A 19 -23.36 -3.63 0.19
CA ASN A 19 -24.46 -2.68 0.39
C ASN A 19 -25.65 -3.24 1.20
N LYS A 20 -25.47 -4.33 1.96
CA LYS A 20 -26.49 -4.90 2.84
C LYS A 20 -26.34 -4.33 4.26
N PRO A 21 -27.46 -3.98 4.94
CA PRO A 21 -27.42 -3.49 6.32
C PRO A 21 -27.13 -4.61 7.34
N GLY A 22 -26.67 -4.23 8.53
CA GLY A 22 -26.62 -5.11 9.71
C GLY A 22 -25.28 -5.75 10.04
N HIS A 23 -24.23 -5.49 9.26
CA HIS A 23 -22.87 -5.99 9.50
C HIS A 23 -21.80 -5.05 8.93
N PHE A 24 -20.57 -5.09 9.47
CA PHE A 24 -19.51 -4.14 9.08
C PHE A 24 -18.74 -4.74 7.92
N ILE A 25 -17.94 -3.94 7.23
CA ILE A 25 -17.09 -4.46 6.13
C ILE A 25 -16.20 -5.64 6.57
N LYS A 26 -15.84 -5.70 7.86
CA LYS A 26 -15.03 -6.76 8.48
C LYS A 26 -15.81 -8.05 8.73
N ASP A 27 -17.12 -7.93 8.95
CA ASP A 27 -18.03 -9.01 9.32
C ASP A 27 -18.96 -9.37 8.16
N CYS A 28 -18.59 -8.98 6.93
CA CYS A 28 -19.38 -9.28 5.75
C CYS A 28 -19.37 -10.78 5.49
N PRO A 29 -20.53 -11.46 5.43
CA PRO A 29 -20.61 -12.90 5.21
C PRO A 29 -20.08 -13.31 3.81
N GLU A 30 -19.91 -12.35 2.91
CA GLU A 30 -19.25 -12.53 1.61
C GLU A 30 -17.72 -12.37 1.70
N THR A 31 -17.13 -12.33 2.90
CA THR A 31 -15.68 -12.51 3.04
C THR A 31 -15.32 -13.90 2.56
N THR A 32 -14.83 -13.98 1.33
CA THR A 32 -14.22 -15.20 0.81
C THR A 32 -13.12 -15.66 1.77
N PRO A 33 -13.08 -16.93 2.17
CA PRO A 33 -12.06 -17.41 3.08
C PRO A 33 -10.71 -17.27 2.36
N LYS A 34 -9.81 -16.45 2.91
CA LYS A 34 -8.39 -16.59 2.60
C LYS A 34 -8.00 -17.98 3.06
N ARG A 35 -7.88 -18.89 2.09
CA ARG A 35 -7.41 -20.26 2.28
C ARG A 35 -6.17 -20.22 3.16
N SER A 36 -6.32 -20.85 4.31
CA SER A 36 -5.33 -21.07 5.35
C SER A 36 -3.98 -21.51 4.79
N SER A 37 -2.93 -20.85 5.26
CA SER A 37 -1.60 -21.39 5.58
C SER A 37 -1.23 -22.73 4.94
N ILE A 38 -0.57 -22.66 3.79
CA ILE A 38 0.57 -23.53 3.49
C ILE A 38 1.74 -22.60 3.23
N PHE A 39 2.64 -22.50 4.20
CA PHE A 39 3.98 -21.95 3.97
C PHE A 39 4.70 -22.93 3.06
N GLN A 40 4.70 -22.66 1.76
CA GLN A 40 5.75 -23.13 0.88
C GLN A 40 6.63 -21.90 0.59
N PRO A 41 7.96 -21.96 0.82
CA PRO A 41 8.84 -20.91 0.34
C PRO A 41 8.69 -20.83 -1.18
N PRO A 42 8.55 -19.62 -1.77
CA PRO A 42 8.44 -19.52 -3.21
C PRO A 42 9.73 -20.07 -3.83
N PRO A 43 9.65 -20.86 -4.93
CA PRO A 43 10.84 -21.17 -5.69
C PRO A 43 11.45 -19.85 -6.17
N SER A 44 12.74 -19.68 -5.89
CA SER A 44 13.58 -18.63 -6.44
C SER A 44 13.54 -18.71 -7.96
N SER A 45 12.59 -18.01 -8.58
CA SER A 45 12.52 -17.82 -10.02
C SER A 45 11.65 -16.62 -10.29
N SER A 46 12.35 -15.55 -10.61
CA SER A 46 11.90 -14.27 -11.11
C SER A 46 10.90 -14.41 -12.25
N THR A 47 9.61 -14.55 -11.93
CA THR A 47 8.54 -14.44 -12.91
C THR A 47 7.41 -13.60 -12.34
N THR A 48 7.47 -12.32 -12.69
CA THR A 48 6.38 -11.35 -12.84
C THR A 48 4.99 -11.93 -12.56
N THR A 49 4.53 -11.83 -11.32
CA THR A 49 3.13 -12.10 -11.00
C THR A 49 2.29 -10.95 -11.55
N ILE A 50 1.86 -11.09 -12.80
CA ILE A 50 0.81 -10.28 -13.43
C ILE A 50 -0.45 -10.45 -12.59
N ILE A 51 -0.74 -9.50 -11.71
CA ILE A 51 -2.07 -9.30 -11.16
C ILE A 51 -2.53 -7.96 -11.75
N ASN A 52 -3.47 -8.07 -12.71
CA ASN A 52 -3.97 -7.10 -13.68
C ASN A 52 -3.10 -6.88 -14.96
N PRO A 53 -3.58 -7.26 -16.16
CA PRO A 53 -2.86 -7.06 -17.42
C PRO A 53 -2.88 -5.60 -17.93
N GLU A 54 -3.64 -4.71 -17.31
CA GLU A 54 -3.85 -3.34 -17.81
C GLU A 54 -2.76 -2.36 -17.34
N PHE A 55 -2.15 -2.59 -16.16
CA PHE A 55 -1.26 -1.62 -15.52
C PHE A 55 -0.07 -2.30 -14.83
N PRO A 56 1.17 -1.88 -15.13
CA PRO A 56 2.35 -2.52 -14.58
C PRO A 56 2.56 -2.19 -13.10
N THR A 57 2.91 -3.20 -12.32
CA THR A 57 3.31 -3.04 -10.92
C THR A 57 4.59 -2.20 -10.81
N THR A 58 4.62 -1.24 -9.88
CA THR A 58 5.76 -0.35 -9.64
C THR A 58 6.00 -0.12 -8.15
N HIS A 59 7.26 -0.10 -7.72
CA HIS A 59 7.62 0.20 -6.33
C HIS A 59 7.57 1.70 -6.02
N CYS A 60 7.11 2.03 -4.81
CA CYS A 60 7.09 3.39 -4.32
C CYS A 60 8.53 3.87 -4.01
N ARG A 61 8.86 5.08 -4.45
CA ARG A 61 10.21 5.67 -4.30
C ARG A 61 10.64 5.82 -2.84
N CYS A 62 9.70 5.96 -1.90
CA CYS A 62 10.01 6.05 -0.48
C CYS A 62 10.40 4.71 0.16
N GLY A 63 10.35 3.59 -0.58
CA GLY A 63 10.69 2.28 -0.04
C GLY A 63 9.56 1.59 0.74
N ALA A 64 8.37 2.18 0.80
CA ALA A 64 7.20 1.59 1.48
C ALA A 64 6.66 0.31 0.82
N GLY A 65 7.18 -0.08 -0.35
CA GLY A 65 6.78 -1.29 -1.09
C GLY A 65 6.09 -0.96 -2.41
N LEU A 66 5.28 -1.90 -2.91
CA LEU A 66 4.55 -1.76 -4.17
C LEU A 66 3.45 -0.69 -4.09
N CYS A 67 3.41 0.21 -5.08
CA CYS A 67 2.33 1.19 -5.18
C CYS A 67 0.98 0.49 -5.33
N GLU A 68 -0.02 0.94 -4.57
CA GLU A 68 -1.38 0.46 -4.69
C GLU A 68 -2.08 1.15 -5.86
N ILE A 69 -2.89 0.40 -6.62
CA ILE A 69 -3.79 0.99 -7.61
C ILE A 69 -5.16 1.22 -6.96
N ARG A 70 -5.69 2.43 -7.10
CA ARG A 70 -7.03 2.83 -6.63
C ARG A 70 -7.85 3.42 -7.76
N VAL A 71 -9.17 3.41 -7.59
CA VAL A 71 -10.12 4.06 -8.50
C VAL A 71 -10.48 5.43 -7.93
N SER A 72 -10.45 6.46 -8.76
CA SER A 72 -10.86 7.80 -8.41
C SER A 72 -12.38 7.91 -8.38
N ASN A 73 -12.90 8.51 -7.31
CA ASN A 73 -14.31 8.84 -7.13
C ASN A 73 -14.58 10.35 -7.25
N SER A 74 -13.57 11.14 -7.67
CA SER A 74 -13.76 12.58 -7.86
C SER A 74 -14.70 12.84 -9.04
N SER A 75 -15.55 13.86 -8.96
CA SER A 75 -16.44 14.28 -10.04
C SER A 75 -15.70 14.61 -11.34
N SER A 76 -14.48 15.15 -11.25
CA SER A 76 -13.66 15.50 -12.43
C SER A 76 -12.98 14.31 -13.09
N ASN A 77 -12.78 13.20 -12.38
CA ASN A 77 -12.07 12.01 -12.88
C ASN A 77 -12.70 10.72 -12.34
N PRO A 78 -14.00 10.45 -12.57
CA PRO A 78 -14.67 9.29 -12.02
C PRO A 78 -14.18 8.01 -12.71
N GLY A 79 -13.97 6.94 -11.94
CA GLY A 79 -13.56 5.63 -12.47
C GLY A 79 -12.09 5.52 -12.90
N ARG A 80 -11.36 6.63 -12.98
CA ARG A 80 -9.96 6.65 -13.43
C ARG A 80 -9.02 6.04 -12.39
N LYS A 81 -8.11 5.16 -12.81
CA LYS A 81 -7.19 4.46 -11.90
C LYS A 81 -5.89 5.24 -11.67
N TYR A 82 -5.40 5.21 -10.44
CA TYR A 82 -4.14 5.85 -10.05
C TYR A 82 -3.32 4.99 -9.10
N TYR A 83 -2.00 5.09 -9.21
CA TYR A 83 -1.03 4.60 -8.25
C TYR A 83 -0.95 5.52 -7.04
N ARG A 84 -0.85 4.93 -5.85
CA ARG A 84 -0.52 5.64 -4.61
C ARG A 84 0.51 4.92 -3.77
N CYS A 85 1.18 5.65 -2.90
CA CYS A 85 2.02 5.07 -1.85
C CYS A 85 1.22 4.03 -1.00
N PRO A 86 1.78 2.83 -0.74
CA PRO A 86 1.17 1.83 0.15
C PRO A 86 1.39 2.13 1.64
N GLY A 87 2.20 3.14 1.96
CA GLY A 87 2.44 3.56 3.34
C GLY A 87 1.12 3.86 4.08
N LYS A 88 1.06 3.47 5.35
CA LYS A 88 -0.08 3.69 6.24
C LYS A 88 0.27 4.73 7.29
N TYR A 89 -0.75 5.47 7.76
CA TYR A 89 -0.60 6.53 8.77
C TYR A 89 0.56 7.47 8.39
N ASP A 90 1.40 7.87 9.33
CA ASP A 90 2.51 8.82 9.12
C ASP A 90 3.63 8.33 8.17
N LYS A 91 3.55 7.07 7.69
CA LYS A 91 4.55 6.47 6.80
C LYS A 91 4.18 6.56 5.31
N HIS A 92 3.15 7.33 4.94
CA HIS A 92 2.75 7.54 3.54
C HIS A 92 3.42 8.77 2.92
N CYS A 93 4.16 8.61 1.82
CA CYS A 93 4.93 9.72 1.22
C CYS A 93 4.10 10.60 0.25
N GLY A 94 2.78 10.44 0.24
CA GLY A 94 1.89 11.20 -0.66
C GLY A 94 2.03 10.91 -2.16
N TYR A 95 2.84 9.92 -2.57
CA TYR A 95 3.01 9.60 -3.99
C TYR A 95 1.66 9.31 -4.65
N PHE A 96 1.43 9.94 -5.81
CA PHE A 96 0.24 9.82 -6.64
C PHE A 96 0.64 9.87 -8.12
N LYS A 97 0.07 8.97 -8.95
CA LYS A 97 0.21 9.03 -10.41
C LYS A 97 -0.94 8.32 -11.12
N TRP A 98 -1.54 8.94 -12.12
CA TRP A 98 -2.54 8.28 -12.97
C TRP A 98 -1.93 7.08 -13.70
N CYS A 99 -2.66 5.97 -13.75
CA CYS A 99 -2.10 4.71 -14.25
C CYS A 99 -1.74 4.76 -15.74
N ASP A 100 -2.54 5.46 -16.54
CA ASP A 100 -2.35 5.73 -17.96
C ASP A 100 -1.18 6.70 -18.25
N MET A 101 -0.65 7.37 -17.23
CA MET A 101 0.48 8.29 -17.35
C MET A 101 1.83 7.67 -16.92
N LEU A 102 1.85 6.42 -16.45
CA LEU A 102 3.07 5.74 -16.05
C LEU A 102 3.81 5.22 -17.29
N ARG A 103 5.00 5.75 -17.53
CA ARG A 103 5.83 5.37 -18.69
C ARG A 103 6.79 4.25 -18.30
N GLU A 104 7.21 3.43 -19.27
CA GLU A 104 8.11 2.30 -19.06
C GLU A 104 9.37 2.67 -18.25
N GLY A 105 10.06 3.77 -18.62
CA GLY A 105 11.27 4.23 -17.91
C GLY A 105 11.05 4.70 -16.46
N GLU A 106 9.80 4.83 -16.02
CA GLU A 106 9.44 5.21 -14.66
C GLU A 106 9.01 4.01 -13.80
N ILE A 107 8.77 2.85 -14.42
CA ILE A 107 8.33 1.63 -13.73
C ILE A 107 9.50 1.11 -12.90
N ARG A 108 9.29 1.05 -11.59
CA ARG A 108 10.25 0.47 -10.64
C ARG A 108 9.90 -1.00 -10.45
N ARG A 109 10.29 -1.82 -11.42
CA ARG A 109 9.96 -3.27 -11.49
C ARG A 109 10.57 -4.07 -10.33
N SER A 110 11.74 -3.68 -9.87
CA SER A 110 12.38 -4.20 -8.67
C SER A 110 12.61 -3.05 -7.69
N GLN A 111 12.46 -3.31 -6.38
CA GLN A 111 13.29 -2.57 -5.44
C GLN A 111 14.73 -2.81 -5.90
N PRO A 112 15.61 -1.80 -5.94
CA PRO A 112 16.98 -2.05 -6.35
C PRO A 112 17.49 -3.24 -5.51
N GLU A 113 17.91 -4.33 -6.17
CA GLU A 113 18.29 -5.61 -5.54
C GLU A 113 19.50 -5.48 -4.58
N PHE A 114 19.97 -4.26 -4.37
CA PHE A 114 21.02 -3.90 -3.46
C PHE A 114 20.55 -3.97 -1.99
N ASN A 115 20.35 -5.17 -1.44
CA ASN A 115 20.44 -5.46 0.01
C ASN A 115 20.11 -4.29 0.96
N PHE A 116 18.97 -3.60 0.76
CA PHE A 116 18.64 -2.46 1.61
C PHE A 116 18.05 -3.02 2.88
N PRO A 117 18.70 -2.84 4.04
CA PRO A 117 18.17 -3.39 5.28
C PRO A 117 16.83 -2.74 5.59
N THR A 118 15.92 -3.51 6.18
CA THR A 118 14.75 -2.94 6.83
C THR A 118 15.22 -2.23 8.09
N CYS A 119 14.75 -0.99 8.31
CA CYS A 119 15.05 -0.25 9.52
C CYS A 119 14.58 -1.02 10.75
N LEU A 120 15.43 -1.17 11.76
CA LEU A 120 15.08 -1.77 13.05
C LEU A 120 13.94 -1.03 13.76
N CYS A 121 13.72 0.23 13.41
CA CYS A 121 12.59 1.05 13.86
C CYS A 121 11.23 0.64 13.25
N GLY A 122 11.21 -0.29 12.29
CA GLY A 122 9.99 -0.71 11.58
C GLY A 122 9.42 0.34 10.61
N ALA A 123 10.21 1.36 10.24
CA ALA A 123 9.79 2.38 9.26
C ALA A 123 9.79 1.88 7.81
N GLY A 124 10.23 0.65 7.57
CA GLY A 124 10.39 0.06 6.25
C GLY A 124 11.85 0.05 5.81
N VAL A 125 12.08 -0.03 4.50
CA VAL A 125 13.41 -0.11 3.90
C VAL A 125 14.21 1.16 4.15
N CYS A 126 15.48 1.03 4.54
CA CYS A 126 16.37 2.17 4.75
C CYS A 126 16.61 2.96 3.45
N THR A 127 16.74 4.27 3.58
CA THR A 127 17.19 5.17 2.50
C THR A 127 18.70 5.14 2.38
N VAL A 128 19.24 5.44 1.18
CA VAL A 128 20.67 5.66 1.02
C VAL A 128 20.97 7.15 1.08
N ARG A 129 21.91 7.52 1.91
CA ARG A 129 22.47 8.87 1.97
C ARG A 129 23.95 8.82 1.61
N VAL A 130 24.49 9.96 1.19
CA VAL A 130 25.92 10.14 0.92
C VAL A 130 26.45 11.04 2.03
N GLU A 131 27.60 10.70 2.58
CA GLU A 131 28.30 11.56 3.53
C GLU A 131 28.90 12.75 2.76
N GLU A 132 28.50 13.96 3.10
CA GLU A 132 28.87 15.17 2.34
C GLU A 132 30.21 15.76 2.78
N SER A 133 30.70 15.39 3.97
CA SER A 133 31.87 16.04 4.58
C SER A 133 32.71 15.05 5.39
N GLY A 134 33.92 15.50 5.73
CA GLY A 134 34.85 14.70 6.55
C GLY A 134 35.58 13.60 5.77
N PRO A 135 36.33 12.73 6.47
CA PRO A 135 37.20 11.72 5.86
C PRO A 135 36.44 10.64 5.08
N ASN A 136 35.12 10.57 5.27
CA ASN A 136 34.23 9.62 4.61
C ASN A 136 33.38 10.29 3.50
N ALA A 137 33.66 11.55 3.14
CA ALA A 137 32.91 12.24 2.10
C ALA A 137 32.82 11.41 0.81
N GLY A 138 31.61 11.30 0.25
CA GLY A 138 31.31 10.45 -0.90
C GLY A 138 30.92 9.01 -0.55
N ARG A 139 31.08 8.55 0.70
CA ARG A 139 30.62 7.21 1.10
C ARG A 139 29.10 7.17 1.25
N ARG A 140 28.52 6.05 0.81
CA ARG A 140 27.08 5.77 0.92
C ARG A 140 26.79 5.03 2.22
N TYR A 141 25.72 5.42 2.92
CA TYR A 141 25.25 4.77 4.13
C TYR A 141 23.73 4.60 4.15
N PHE A 142 23.24 3.60 4.90
CA PHE A 142 21.81 3.36 5.08
C PHE A 142 21.28 4.20 6.26
N ALA A 143 20.19 4.91 6.03
CA ALA A 143 19.53 5.75 7.02
C ALA A 143 18.05 5.43 7.14
N CYS A 144 17.51 5.61 8.34
CA CYS A 144 16.07 5.49 8.60
C CYS A 144 15.27 6.40 7.64
N PRO A 145 14.20 5.90 6.99
CA PRO A 145 13.42 6.69 6.01
C PRO A 145 12.58 7.82 6.63
N ILE A 146 12.44 7.86 7.95
CA ILE A 146 11.60 8.83 8.68
C ILE A 146 12.41 9.76 9.59
N ARG A 147 13.73 9.85 9.37
CA ARG A 147 14.61 10.81 10.04
C ARG A 147 14.93 12.00 9.16
#